data_AF-A0A6G1GYW1-F1
#
_entry.id   AF-A0A6G1GYW1-F1
#
_cell.length_a   1.000
_cell.length_b   1.000
_cell.length_c   1.000
_cell.angle_alpha   90.00
_cell.angle_beta   90.00
_cell.angle_gamma   90.00
#
_symmetry.space_group_name_H-M   'P 1'
#
loop_
_entity.id
_entity.type
_entity.pdbx_description
1 polymer ?
#
loop_
_entity_poly.entity_id
_entity_poly.type
_entity_poly.pdbx_seq_one_letter_code
_entity_poly.pdbx_strand_id
1 'polypeptide(L)'
;MGVPALFRWLSQKYPKIISSVIEERPQEVVGEEIPVDFTQRNPNGEEFDNLYLDMNGIVHPCSHPEDKPPPATEEEMMHEVFKYTERVVNMVRPRKLLMIAIDGVAPRAKMNQQRSRRFRSAKENKEKDEEKAEYVKMLQSKGSAIQGEEILSKKTWDHNAITPGTPFMNLLATSLRWWIAKKLNTDPSWASLKIIISDASVPGEGEHKIMEFVRSQRRSIDHDPNTRHVIYGLDADLIMLGLATHEPHFRVLREDVFFQESKAREIW
;
A
#
# COMPACT_ATOMS: atom_id res chain seq x y z
N MET A 1 0.76 -20.17 7.99
CA MET A 1 1.70 -19.34 8.79
C MET A 1 1.38 -17.90 8.48
N GLY A 2 1.22 -17.02 9.47
CA GLY A 2 0.91 -15.61 9.20
C GLY A 2 2.09 -14.87 8.55
N VAL A 3 1.81 -13.79 7.82
CA VAL A 3 2.79 -12.91 7.15
C VAL A 3 3.98 -12.53 8.05
N PRO A 4 3.79 -12.17 9.34
CA PRO A 4 4.93 -11.83 10.22
C PRO A 4 5.83 -13.02 10.53
N ALA A 5 5.29 -14.25 10.58
CA ALA A 5 6.06 -15.44 10.95
C ALA A 5 7.02 -15.86 9.83
N LEU A 6 6.58 -15.83 8.57
CA LEU A 6 7.44 -16.18 7.44
C LEU A 6 8.53 -15.11 7.24
N PHE A 7 8.17 -13.83 7.26
CA PHE A 7 9.14 -12.75 7.10
C PHE A 7 10.18 -12.73 8.22
N ARG A 8 9.76 -12.93 9.49
CA ARG A 8 10.69 -13.07 10.62
C ARG A 8 11.64 -14.26 10.46
N TRP A 9 11.15 -15.40 9.97
CA TRP A 9 12.01 -16.55 9.73
C TRP A 9 13.01 -16.29 8.60
N LEU A 10 12.57 -15.67 7.50
CA LEU A 10 13.43 -15.31 6.38
C LEU A 10 14.48 -14.28 6.78
N SER A 11 14.12 -13.26 7.56
CA SER A 11 15.05 -12.22 8.02
C SER A 11 16.16 -12.78 8.91
N GLN A 12 15.82 -13.75 9.78
CA GLN A 12 16.80 -14.42 10.63
C GLN A 12 17.69 -15.40 9.85
N LYS A 13 17.12 -16.18 8.94
CA LYS A 13 17.86 -17.21 8.21
C LYS A 13 18.69 -16.66 7.05
N TYR A 14 18.21 -15.62 6.39
CA TYR A 14 18.84 -15.02 5.20
C TYR A 14 18.95 -13.50 5.35
N PRO A 15 19.72 -12.97 6.32
CA PRO A 15 19.73 -11.54 6.63
C PRO A 15 20.17 -10.66 5.46
N LYS A 16 20.96 -11.19 4.53
CA LYS A 16 21.44 -10.46 3.33
C LYS A 16 20.36 -10.16 2.29
N ILE A 17 19.16 -10.73 2.40
CA ILE A 17 18.06 -10.44 1.45
C ILE A 17 17.32 -9.16 1.80
N ILE A 18 17.62 -8.55 2.95
CA ILE A 18 16.99 -7.35 3.46
C ILE A 18 17.97 -6.19 3.37
N SER A 19 17.50 -5.09 2.81
CA SER A 19 18.22 -3.82 2.74
C SER A 19 17.26 -2.69 3.05
N SER A 20 17.69 -1.75 3.89
CA SER A 20 16.93 -0.53 4.17
C SER A 20 16.87 0.35 2.92
N VAL A 21 15.73 1.02 2.73
CA VAL A 21 15.55 1.96 1.63
C VAL A 21 15.99 3.34 2.05
N ILE A 22 16.81 3.97 1.21
CA ILE A 22 17.18 5.37 1.31
C ILE A 22 16.11 6.17 0.57
N GLU A 23 15.35 6.97 1.31
CA GLU A 23 14.33 7.87 0.77
C GLU A 23 14.83 9.32 0.76
N GLU A 24 14.64 10.00 -0.36
CA GLU A 24 14.73 11.46 -0.43
C GLU A 24 13.33 12.03 -0.21
N ARG A 25 13.26 13.14 0.53
CA ARG A 25 12.00 13.84 0.82
C ARG A 25 11.92 15.13 0.01
N PRO A 26 10.71 15.55 -0.41
CA PRO A 26 10.51 16.87 -0.99
C PRO A 26 11.12 17.95 -0.09
N GLN A 27 11.75 18.96 -0.70
CA GLN A 27 12.38 20.05 0.03
C GLN A 27 11.45 21.26 0.00
N GLU A 28 11.24 21.90 1.14
CA GLU A 28 10.51 23.17 1.19
C GLU A 28 11.50 24.33 1.08
N VAL A 29 11.38 25.14 0.03
CA VAL A 29 12.23 26.30 -0.21
C VAL A 29 11.33 27.52 -0.43
N VAL A 30 11.40 28.49 0.50
CA VAL A 30 10.63 29.75 0.42
C VAL A 30 9.09 29.51 0.33
N GLY A 31 8.58 28.47 0.99
CA GLY A 31 7.16 28.13 1.00
C GLY A 31 6.67 27.38 -0.24
N GLU A 32 7.56 27.05 -1.18
CA GLU A 32 7.27 26.14 -2.29
C GLU A 32 7.87 24.75 -2.00
N GLU A 33 7.06 23.71 -2.21
CA GLU A 33 7.50 22.32 -2.10
C GLU A 33 8.14 21.90 -3.43
N ILE A 34 9.45 21.69 -3.41
CA ILE A 34 10.21 21.16 -4.53
C ILE A 34 10.07 19.63 -4.52
N PRO A 35 9.44 19.04 -5.54
CA PRO A 35 9.27 17.59 -5.61
C PRO A 35 10.61 16.88 -5.79
N VAL A 36 10.64 15.60 -5.42
CA VAL A 36 11.82 14.76 -5.64
C VAL A 36 11.99 14.52 -7.14
N ASP A 37 13.09 15.02 -7.68
CA ASP A 37 13.48 14.76 -9.07
C ASP A 37 14.05 13.34 -9.18
N PHE A 38 13.16 12.38 -9.48
CA PHE A 38 13.61 11.02 -9.68
C PHE A 38 14.24 10.77 -11.04
N THR A 39 14.44 11.76 -11.93
CA THR A 39 15.28 11.58 -13.12
C THR A 39 16.75 11.34 -12.76
N GLN A 40 17.16 11.80 -11.57
CA GLN A 40 18.47 11.55 -11.00
C GLN A 40 18.65 10.08 -10.60
N ARG A 41 19.92 9.69 -10.41
CA ARG A 41 20.28 8.32 -10.00
C ARG A 41 19.57 7.91 -8.72
N ASN A 42 19.21 6.64 -8.61
CA ASN A 42 18.57 6.12 -7.41
C ASN A 42 19.57 6.12 -6.23
N PRO A 43 19.25 6.74 -5.08
CA PRO A 43 20.13 6.81 -3.92
C PRO A 43 20.43 5.43 -3.31
N ASN A 44 19.61 4.41 -3.60
CA ASN A 44 19.81 3.03 -3.15
C ASN A 44 20.95 2.30 -3.91
N GLY A 45 21.57 2.94 -4.90
CA GLY A 45 22.69 2.37 -5.67
C GLY A 45 22.28 1.34 -6.73
N GLU A 46 20.98 1.07 -6.87
CA GLU A 46 20.40 0.17 -7.87
C GLU A 46 19.27 0.91 -8.60
N GLU A 47 19.28 0.85 -9.94
CA GLU A 47 18.20 1.37 -10.78
C GLU A 47 17.16 0.28 -11.03
N PHE A 48 15.89 0.66 -11.15
CA PHE A 48 14.77 -0.25 -11.37
C PHE A 48 13.99 0.12 -12.63
N ASP A 49 13.60 -0.88 -13.42
CA ASP A 49 12.86 -0.65 -14.66
C ASP A 49 11.37 -0.52 -14.40
N ASN A 50 10.81 -1.49 -13.67
CA ASN A 50 9.38 -1.66 -13.52
C ASN A 50 8.99 -1.68 -12.04
N LEU A 51 8.06 -0.80 -11.67
CA LEU A 51 7.41 -0.78 -10.36
C LEU A 51 5.97 -1.30 -10.47
N TYR A 52 5.61 -2.23 -9.61
CA TYR A 52 4.27 -2.79 -9.48
C TYR A 52 3.71 -2.47 -8.11
N LEU A 53 2.51 -1.88 -8.06
CA LEU A 53 1.85 -1.50 -6.81
C LEU A 53 0.63 -2.38 -6.61
N ASP A 54 0.62 -3.17 -5.54
CA ASP A 54 -0.63 -3.68 -4.98
C ASP A 54 -1.29 -2.58 -4.17
N MET A 55 -2.35 -1.99 -4.72
CA MET A 55 -3.02 -0.84 -4.13
C MET A 55 -3.75 -1.19 -2.83
N ASN A 56 -4.07 -2.45 -2.56
CA ASN A 56 -4.61 -2.82 -1.26
C ASN A 56 -3.61 -2.53 -0.15
N GLY A 57 -2.32 -2.75 -0.41
CA GLY A 57 -1.22 -2.43 0.51
C GLY A 57 -1.00 -0.93 0.74
N ILE A 58 -1.68 -0.05 -0.02
CA ILE A 58 -1.63 1.41 0.13
C ILE A 58 -2.95 1.94 0.71
N VAL A 59 -4.09 1.55 0.14
CA VAL A 59 -5.41 2.05 0.52
C VAL A 59 -5.77 1.67 1.95
N HIS A 60 -5.42 0.46 2.40
CA HIS A 60 -5.68 0.03 3.78
C HIS A 60 -4.95 0.91 4.81
N PRO A 61 -3.60 1.06 4.76
CA PRO A 61 -2.89 2.00 5.64
C PRO A 61 -3.39 3.45 5.55
N CYS A 62 -3.71 3.95 4.37
CA CYS A 62 -4.23 5.33 4.21
C CYS A 62 -5.61 5.53 4.86
N SER A 63 -6.44 4.49 4.93
CA SER A 63 -7.75 4.56 5.56
C SER A 63 -7.71 4.55 7.10
N HIS A 64 -6.67 3.95 7.68
CA HIS A 64 -6.49 3.80 9.13
C HIS A 64 -5.00 3.93 9.51
N PRO A 65 -4.42 5.12 9.36
CA PRO A 65 -3.01 5.33 9.69
C PRO A 65 -2.77 5.16 11.20
N GLU A 66 -1.61 4.61 11.58
CA GLU A 66 -1.24 4.43 12.99
C GLU A 66 -0.79 5.74 13.65
N ASP A 67 -0.07 6.59 12.89
CA ASP A 67 0.58 7.80 13.41
C ASP A 67 -0.29 9.06 13.39
N LYS A 68 -1.47 9.02 12.76
CA LYS A 68 -2.36 10.18 12.63
C LYS A 68 -3.84 9.78 12.64
N PRO A 69 -4.77 10.72 12.85
CA PRO A 69 -6.20 10.43 12.75
C PRO A 69 -6.58 9.90 11.35
N PRO A 70 -7.59 9.01 11.26
CA PRO A 70 -8.10 8.56 9.97
C PRO A 70 -8.71 9.72 9.18
N PRO A 71 -8.67 9.68 7.83
CA PRO A 71 -9.28 10.70 6.99
C PRO A 71 -10.77 10.87 7.29
N ALA A 72 -11.26 12.12 7.30
CA ALA A 72 -12.66 12.42 7.57
C ALA A 72 -13.55 12.17 6.34
N THR A 73 -12.98 12.22 5.13
CA THR A 73 -13.71 12.10 3.86
C THR A 73 -12.99 11.17 2.87
N GLU A 74 -13.72 10.65 1.88
CA GLU A 74 -13.12 9.89 0.77
C GLU A 74 -12.13 10.75 -0.03
N GLU A 75 -12.36 12.05 -0.15
CA GLU A 75 -11.48 12.99 -0.84
C GLU A 75 -10.11 13.10 -0.13
N GLU A 76 -10.13 13.32 1.18
CA GLU A 76 -8.91 13.30 2.00
C GLU A 76 -8.18 11.95 1.89
N MET A 77 -8.93 10.84 1.87
CA MET A 77 -8.36 9.51 1.66
C MET A 77 -7.69 9.38 0.29
N MET A 78 -8.26 9.92 -0.79
CA MET A 78 -7.63 9.93 -2.12
C MET A 78 -6.33 10.73 -2.10
N HIS A 79 -6.31 11.90 -1.45
CA HIS A 79 -5.08 12.68 -1.30
C HIS A 79 -3.98 11.92 -0.56
N GLU A 80 -4.33 11.18 0.49
CA GLU A 80 -3.39 10.33 1.22
C GLU A 80 -2.88 9.18 0.37
N VAL A 81 -3.75 8.52 -0.41
CA VAL A 81 -3.35 7.49 -1.36
C VAL A 81 -2.38 8.04 -2.41
N PHE A 82 -2.62 9.25 -2.93
CA PHE A 82 -1.72 9.90 -3.89
C PHE A 82 -0.35 10.19 -3.29
N LYS A 83 -0.30 10.79 -2.10
CA LYS A 83 0.95 11.10 -1.39
C LYS A 83 1.75 9.83 -1.11
N TYR A 84 1.09 8.77 -0.65
CA TYR A 84 1.74 7.51 -0.35
C TYR A 84 2.25 6.83 -1.61
N THR A 85 1.44 6.80 -2.68
CA THR A 85 1.85 6.26 -3.98
C THR A 85 3.07 7.01 -4.53
N GLU A 86 3.07 8.34 -4.44
CA GLU A 86 4.19 9.17 -4.85
C GLU A 86 5.46 8.89 -4.04
N ARG A 87 5.34 8.75 -2.71
CA ARG A 87 6.47 8.35 -1.86
C ARG A 87 7.09 7.02 -2.32
N VAL A 88 6.26 6.02 -2.65
CA VAL A 88 6.74 4.72 -3.16
C VAL A 88 7.44 4.88 -4.51
N VAL A 89 6.87 5.64 -5.43
CA VAL A 89 7.49 5.92 -6.73
C VAL A 89 8.83 6.64 -6.56
N ASN A 90 8.93 7.61 -5.65
CA ASN A 90 10.16 8.38 -5.40
C ASN A 90 11.29 7.53 -4.78
N MET A 91 10.94 6.52 -3.97
CA MET A 91 11.90 5.55 -3.43
C MET A 91 12.46 4.62 -4.52
N VAL A 92 11.61 4.16 -5.43
CA VAL A 92 12.00 3.15 -6.44
C VAL A 92 12.56 3.78 -7.72
N ARG A 93 12.04 4.94 -8.14
CA ARG A 93 12.43 5.63 -9.38
C ARG A 93 12.37 4.72 -10.62
N PRO A 94 11.19 4.13 -10.94
CA PRO A 94 11.09 3.26 -12.11
C PRO A 94 11.52 4.00 -13.38
N ARG A 95 12.20 3.30 -14.30
CA ARG A 95 12.70 3.89 -15.56
C ARG A 95 11.84 3.61 -16.77
N LYS A 96 11.00 2.57 -16.72
CA LYS A 96 10.21 2.09 -17.87
C LYS A 96 8.72 2.03 -17.56
N LEU A 97 8.33 1.39 -16.46
CA LEU A 97 6.93 1.05 -16.19
C LEU A 97 6.51 1.32 -14.75
N LEU A 98 5.32 1.88 -14.59
CA LEU A 98 4.55 1.85 -13.35
C LEU A 98 3.24 1.10 -13.61
N MET A 99 3.02 -0.02 -12.93
CA MET A 99 1.76 -0.75 -12.94
C MET A 99 1.05 -0.61 -11.60
N ILE A 100 -0.17 -0.11 -11.62
CA ILE A 100 -1.05 0.04 -10.47
C ILE A 100 -2.13 -1.04 -10.55
N ALA A 101 -2.12 -1.98 -9.60
CA ALA A 101 -3.07 -3.08 -9.55
C ALA A 101 -3.97 -2.93 -8.32
N ILE A 102 -5.27 -2.79 -8.57
CA ILE A 102 -6.32 -2.76 -7.55
C ILE A 102 -7.01 -4.11 -7.54
N ASP A 103 -7.35 -4.67 -6.37
CA ASP A 103 -8.09 -5.93 -6.32
C ASP A 103 -9.41 -5.85 -7.12
N GLY A 104 -9.57 -6.81 -8.03
CA GLY A 104 -10.83 -7.11 -8.71
C GLY A 104 -11.54 -8.30 -8.07
N VAL A 105 -12.50 -8.87 -8.79
CA VAL A 105 -13.22 -10.08 -8.33
C VAL A 105 -12.25 -11.25 -8.20
N ALA A 106 -12.07 -11.74 -6.97
CA ALA A 106 -11.14 -12.82 -6.65
C ALA A 106 -11.75 -14.22 -6.84
N PRO A 107 -10.94 -15.29 -6.92
CA PRO A 107 -11.42 -16.67 -6.97
C PRO A 107 -12.20 -17.06 -5.70
N ARG A 108 -13.07 -18.07 -5.81
CA ARG A 108 -13.92 -18.56 -4.70
C ARG A 108 -13.13 -18.91 -3.44
N ALA A 109 -11.93 -19.47 -3.59
CA ALA A 109 -11.05 -19.79 -2.47
C ALA A 109 -10.70 -18.53 -1.65
N LYS A 110 -10.26 -17.46 -2.32
CA LYS A 110 -9.99 -16.17 -1.69
C LYS A 110 -11.25 -15.51 -1.15
N MET A 111 -12.38 -15.58 -1.87
CA MET A 111 -13.65 -15.03 -1.40
C MET A 111 -14.08 -15.62 -0.05
N ASN A 112 -13.90 -16.94 0.15
CA ASN A 112 -14.20 -17.58 1.44
C ASN A 112 -13.31 -17.03 2.57
N GLN A 113 -12.01 -16.85 2.30
CA GLN A 113 -11.06 -16.27 3.25
C GLN A 113 -11.41 -14.81 3.59
N GLN A 114 -11.67 -13.98 2.56
CA GLN A 114 -12.09 -12.59 2.73
C GLN A 114 -13.42 -12.50 3.50
N ARG A 115 -14.39 -13.36 3.18
CA ARG A 115 -15.66 -13.45 3.92
C ARG A 115 -15.41 -13.74 5.40
N SER A 116 -14.63 -14.77 5.72
CA SER A 116 -14.33 -15.11 7.12
C SER A 116 -13.67 -13.96 7.88
N ARG A 117 -12.69 -13.28 7.25
CA ARG A 117 -12.04 -12.09 7.83
C ARG A 117 -13.03 -10.97 8.11
N ARG A 118 -13.87 -10.60 7.14
CA ARG A 118 -14.83 -9.49 7.27
C ARG A 118 -15.90 -9.76 8.33
N PHE A 119 -16.41 -10.99 8.40
CA PHE A 119 -17.35 -11.38 9.46
C PHE A 119 -16.73 -11.27 10.85
N ARG A 120 -15.45 -11.64 10.99
CA ARG A 120 -14.73 -11.49 12.25
C ARG A 120 -14.52 -10.02 12.61
N SER A 121 -14.02 -9.21 11.69
CA SER A 121 -13.79 -7.77 11.92
C SER A 121 -15.09 -7.02 12.23
N ALA A 122 -16.20 -7.37 11.60
CA ALA A 122 -17.51 -6.80 11.92
C ALA A 122 -17.97 -7.15 13.35
N LYS A 123 -17.72 -8.39 13.81
CA LYS A 123 -18.02 -8.81 15.19
C LYS A 123 -17.14 -8.06 16.20
N GLU A 124 -15.83 -8.01 15.95
CA GLU A 124 -14.86 -7.31 16.79
C GLU A 124 -15.15 -5.80 16.88
N ASN A 125 -15.56 -5.17 15.78
CA ASN A 125 -15.96 -3.76 15.79
C ASN A 125 -17.22 -3.53 16.61
N LYS A 126 -18.22 -4.41 16.47
CA LYS A 126 -19.44 -4.34 17.28
C LYS A 126 -19.13 -4.46 18.78
N GLU A 127 -18.28 -5.42 19.16
CA GLU A 127 -17.83 -5.61 20.55
C GLU A 127 -17.11 -4.36 21.08
N LYS A 128 -16.19 -3.78 20.29
CA LYS A 128 -15.50 -2.53 20.64
C LYS A 128 -16.44 -1.33 20.79
N ASP A 129 -17.47 -1.24 19.95
CA ASP A 129 -18.45 -0.15 20.02
C ASP A 129 -19.34 -0.30 21.26
N GLU A 130 -19.71 -1.52 21.64
CA GLU A 130 -20.42 -1.84 22.89
C GLU A 130 -19.56 -1.48 24.12
N GLU A 131 -18.29 -1.90 24.15
CA GLU A 131 -17.33 -1.56 25.23
C GLU A 131 -17.12 -0.04 25.37
N LYS A 132 -16.96 0.68 24.24
CA LYS A 132 -16.86 2.15 24.24
C LYS A 132 -18.12 2.80 24.80
N ALA A 133 -19.30 2.31 24.43
CA ALA A 133 -20.57 2.85 24.92
C ALA A 133 -20.72 2.64 26.44
N GLU A 134 -20.30 1.49 26.96
CA GLU A 134 -20.28 1.23 28.40
C GLU A 134 -19.27 2.12 29.14
N TYR A 135 -18.07 2.30 28.59
CA TYR A 135 -17.06 3.18 29.13
C TYR A 135 -17.53 4.64 29.20
N VAL A 136 -18.20 5.13 28.16
CA VAL A 136 -18.76 6.48 28.13
C VAL A 136 -19.86 6.66 29.18
N LYS A 137 -20.75 5.67 29.37
CA LYS A 137 -21.75 5.69 30.46
C LYS A 137 -21.09 5.77 31.84
N MET A 138 -19.97 5.07 32.04
CA MET A 138 -19.19 5.14 33.28
C MET A 138 -18.53 6.51 33.50
N LEU A 139 -18.02 7.16 32.45
CA LEU A 139 -17.44 8.49 32.54
C LEU A 139 -18.49 9.57 32.82
N GLN A 140 -19.67 9.43 32.21
CA GLN A 140 -20.81 10.32 32.46
C GLN A 140 -21.27 10.25 33.92
N SER A 141 -21.35 9.05 34.52
CA SER A 141 -21.72 8.89 35.93
C SER A 141 -20.66 9.44 36.91
N LYS A 142 -19.40 9.56 36.48
CA LYS A 142 -18.29 10.17 37.23
C LYS A 142 -18.12 11.69 36.99
N GLY A 143 -19.01 12.33 36.24
CA GLY A 143 -19.02 13.78 36.03
C GLY A 143 -18.11 14.31 34.91
N SER A 144 -17.56 13.46 34.05
CA SER A 144 -16.66 13.85 32.94
C SER A 144 -17.37 13.85 31.57
N ALA A 145 -18.57 14.45 31.50
CA ALA A 145 -19.47 14.34 30.33
C ALA A 145 -18.89 14.84 28.99
N ILE A 146 -18.02 15.88 29.02
CA ILE A 146 -17.45 16.51 27.81
C ILE A 146 -16.55 15.54 27.03
N GLN A 147 -15.81 14.66 27.73
CA GLN A 147 -14.95 13.66 27.08
C GLN A 147 -15.76 12.51 26.44
N GLY A 148 -16.97 12.25 26.92
CA GLY A 148 -17.81 11.17 26.41
C GLY A 148 -18.36 11.42 25.00
N GLU A 149 -18.69 12.67 24.67
CA GLU A 149 -19.24 13.04 23.35
C GLU A 149 -18.17 13.01 22.24
N GLU A 150 -16.93 13.43 22.52
CA GLU A 150 -15.81 13.32 21.56
C GLU A 150 -15.42 11.86 21.25
N ILE A 151 -15.57 10.95 22.22
CA ILE A 151 -15.28 9.52 22.03
C ILE A 151 -16.34 8.86 21.14
N LEU A 152 -17.61 9.28 21.25
CA LEU A 152 -18.72 8.73 20.47
C LEU A 152 -18.81 9.31 19.05
N SER A 153 -18.28 10.51 18.80
CA SER A 153 -18.48 11.23 17.53
C SER A 153 -17.58 10.78 16.38
N LYS A 154 -16.51 10.02 16.65
CA LYS A 154 -15.61 9.51 15.59
C LYS A 154 -16.21 8.29 14.90
N LYS A 155 -16.98 8.54 13.84
CA LYS A 155 -17.50 7.50 12.95
C LYS A 155 -16.33 6.86 12.19
N THR A 156 -16.06 5.59 12.46
CA THR A 156 -15.04 4.80 11.75
C THR A 156 -15.48 4.58 10.30
N TRP A 157 -14.58 4.79 9.34
CA TRP A 157 -14.83 4.50 7.92
C TRP A 157 -15.09 2.99 7.72
N ASP A 158 -16.06 2.62 6.88
CA ASP A 158 -16.34 1.22 6.59
C ASP A 158 -15.28 0.64 5.65
N HIS A 159 -14.31 -0.09 6.21
CA HIS A 159 -13.27 -0.79 5.46
C HIS A 159 -13.82 -1.82 4.45
N ASN A 160 -15.08 -2.28 4.60
CA ASN A 160 -15.71 -3.15 3.60
C ASN A 160 -16.01 -2.41 2.29
N ALA A 161 -15.98 -1.07 2.28
CA ALA A 161 -16.05 -0.28 1.05
C ALA A 161 -14.89 -0.59 0.09
N ILE A 162 -13.76 -1.12 0.59
CA ILE A 162 -12.62 -1.58 -0.21
C ILE A 162 -12.94 -2.97 -0.79
N THR A 163 -13.88 -3.00 -1.74
CA THR A 163 -14.36 -4.20 -2.42
C THR A 163 -14.78 -3.86 -3.85
N PRO A 164 -14.43 -4.68 -4.85
CA PRO A 164 -14.95 -4.51 -6.21
C PRO A 164 -16.47 -4.31 -6.24
N GLY A 165 -16.93 -3.35 -7.03
CA GLY A 165 -18.35 -3.04 -7.21
C GLY A 165 -18.92 -1.97 -6.28
N THR A 166 -18.16 -1.44 -5.32
CA THR A 166 -18.61 -0.33 -4.46
C THR A 166 -18.41 1.03 -5.15
N PRO A 167 -19.17 2.07 -4.75
CA PRO A 167 -18.94 3.45 -5.21
C PRO A 167 -17.52 3.95 -4.92
N PHE A 168 -16.98 3.61 -3.75
CA PHE A 168 -15.62 3.95 -3.33
C PHE A 168 -14.57 3.46 -4.34
N MET A 169 -14.66 2.21 -4.82
CA MET A 169 -13.68 1.68 -5.77
C MET A 169 -13.75 2.38 -7.15
N ASN A 170 -14.95 2.82 -7.55
CA ASN A 170 -15.12 3.60 -8.77
C ASN A 170 -14.52 5.02 -8.62
N LEU A 171 -14.73 5.64 -7.45
CA LEU A 171 -14.10 6.91 -7.11
C LEU A 171 -12.57 6.77 -7.10
N LEU A 172 -12.02 5.74 -6.46
CA LEU A 172 -10.58 5.46 -6.44
C LEU A 172 -10.00 5.31 -7.85
N ALA A 173 -10.64 4.52 -8.72
CA ALA A 173 -10.19 4.32 -10.09
C ALA A 173 -10.20 5.64 -10.90
N THR A 174 -11.27 6.43 -10.78
CA THR A 174 -11.40 7.72 -11.48
C THR A 174 -10.37 8.73 -10.98
N SER A 175 -10.20 8.81 -9.66
CA SER A 175 -9.23 9.67 -8.98
C SER A 175 -7.79 9.34 -9.38
N LEU A 176 -7.42 8.05 -9.43
CA LEU A 176 -6.08 7.62 -9.86
C LEU A 176 -5.82 7.96 -11.34
N ARG A 177 -6.81 7.75 -12.23
CA ARG A 177 -6.68 8.13 -13.65
C ARG A 177 -6.44 9.62 -13.81
N TRP A 178 -7.23 10.45 -13.12
CA TRP A 178 -7.05 11.90 -13.14
C TRP A 178 -5.68 12.31 -12.58
N TRP A 179 -5.29 11.76 -11.43
CA TRP A 179 -4.03 12.10 -10.77
C TRP A 179 -2.82 11.71 -11.61
N ILE A 180 -2.82 10.52 -12.22
CA ILE A 180 -1.78 10.09 -13.15
C ILE A 180 -1.72 11.00 -14.37
N ALA A 181 -2.87 11.34 -14.96
CA ALA A 181 -2.91 12.25 -16.10
C ALA A 181 -2.32 13.62 -15.72
N LYS A 182 -2.63 14.14 -14.53
CA LYS A 182 -2.02 15.36 -14.00
C LYS A 182 -0.50 15.20 -13.89
N LYS A 183 -0.01 14.14 -13.22
CA LYS A 183 1.44 13.89 -13.04
C LYS A 183 2.20 13.81 -14.36
N LEU A 184 1.68 13.09 -15.36
CA LEU A 184 2.28 12.99 -16.70
C LEU A 184 2.40 14.35 -17.40
N ASN A 185 1.50 15.30 -17.13
CA ASN A 185 1.51 16.63 -17.75
C ASN A 185 2.30 17.68 -16.97
N THR A 186 2.48 17.49 -15.66
CA THR A 186 3.08 18.51 -14.78
C THR A 186 4.46 18.14 -14.25
N ASP A 187 4.80 16.86 -14.17
CA ASP A 187 6.04 16.38 -13.57
C ASP A 187 6.95 15.74 -14.64
N PRO A 188 8.08 16.39 -14.99
CA PRO A 188 9.03 15.86 -15.97
C PRO A 188 9.56 14.46 -15.63
N SER A 189 9.64 14.11 -14.34
CA SER A 189 10.12 12.80 -13.89
C SER A 189 9.20 11.67 -14.36
N TRP A 190 7.90 11.95 -14.47
CA TRP A 190 6.90 10.98 -14.90
C TRP A 190 6.76 10.88 -16.42
N ALA A 191 7.26 11.86 -17.17
CA ALA A 191 6.98 12.02 -18.60
C ALA A 191 7.39 10.81 -19.47
N SER A 192 8.46 10.08 -19.08
CA SER A 192 8.94 8.90 -19.82
C SER A 192 8.32 7.58 -19.34
N LEU A 193 7.51 7.58 -18.28
CA LEU A 193 6.94 6.36 -17.72
C LEU A 193 5.75 5.86 -18.54
N LYS A 194 5.75 4.56 -18.83
CA LYS A 194 4.53 3.86 -19.24
C LYS A 194 3.73 3.50 -17.99
N ILE A 195 2.47 3.92 -17.95
CA ILE A 195 1.62 3.70 -16.77
C ILE A 195 0.46 2.79 -17.14
N ILE A 196 0.29 1.71 -16.37
CA ILE A 196 -0.82 0.76 -16.50
C ILE A 196 -1.66 0.81 -15.24
N ILE A 197 -2.97 1.07 -15.37
CA ILE A 197 -3.93 0.97 -14.27
C ILE A 197 -4.81 -0.24 -14.51
N SER A 198 -4.71 -1.23 -13.63
CA SER A 198 -5.62 -2.38 -13.58
C SER A 198 -6.56 -2.20 -12.40
N ASP A 199 -7.70 -1.54 -12.64
CA ASP A 199 -8.67 -1.22 -11.59
C ASP A 199 -9.51 -2.44 -11.14
N ALA A 200 -10.44 -2.20 -10.20
CA ALA A 200 -11.28 -3.23 -9.62
C ALA A 200 -12.30 -3.85 -10.58
N SER A 201 -12.52 -3.25 -11.77
CA SER A 201 -13.37 -3.85 -12.80
C SER A 201 -12.69 -5.00 -13.54
N VAL A 202 -11.35 -5.06 -13.49
CA VAL A 202 -10.56 -6.15 -14.06
C VAL A 202 -10.49 -7.30 -13.05
N PRO A 203 -11.04 -8.50 -13.34
CA PRO A 203 -11.04 -9.63 -12.42
C PRO A 203 -9.63 -10.07 -12.00
N GLY A 204 -9.52 -10.62 -10.79
CA GLY A 204 -8.27 -11.09 -10.21
C GLY A 204 -7.73 -10.20 -9.09
N GLU A 205 -6.99 -10.82 -8.19
CA GLU A 205 -6.29 -10.16 -7.08
C GLU A 205 -5.11 -9.34 -7.63
N GLY A 206 -4.81 -8.19 -7.02
CA GLY A 206 -3.81 -7.23 -7.47
C GLY A 206 -2.44 -7.88 -7.67
N GLU A 207 -1.96 -8.63 -6.67
CA GLU A 207 -0.71 -9.39 -6.74
C GLU A 207 -0.72 -10.39 -7.90
N HIS A 208 -1.82 -11.10 -8.14
CA HIS A 208 -1.91 -12.09 -9.20
C HIS A 208 -2.00 -11.45 -10.60
N LYS A 209 -2.65 -10.30 -10.74
CA LYS A 209 -2.67 -9.51 -11.98
C LYS A 209 -1.27 -9.01 -12.34
N ILE A 210 -0.50 -8.55 -11.35
CA ILE A 210 0.90 -8.18 -11.53
C ILE A 210 1.72 -9.38 -12.01
N MET A 211 1.60 -10.53 -11.32
CA MET A 211 2.38 -11.72 -11.66
C MET A 211 2.01 -12.28 -13.03
N GLU A 212 0.73 -12.19 -13.42
CA GLU A 212 0.28 -12.53 -14.77
C GLU A 212 0.89 -11.61 -15.83
N PHE A 213 0.94 -10.31 -15.56
CA PHE A 213 1.62 -9.34 -16.43
C PHE A 213 3.11 -9.66 -16.58
N VAL A 214 3.84 -9.92 -15.48
CA VAL A 214 5.27 -10.28 -15.55
C VAL A 214 5.47 -11.54 -16.39
N ARG A 215 4.66 -12.60 -16.16
CA ARG A 215 4.73 -13.84 -16.96
C ARG A 215 4.33 -13.65 -18.43
N SER A 216 3.45 -12.70 -18.74
CA SER A 216 3.09 -12.40 -20.13
C SER A 216 4.23 -11.67 -20.84
N GLN A 217 4.88 -10.71 -20.17
CA GLN A 217 6.05 -10.02 -20.70
C GLN A 217 7.20 -10.98 -20.95
N ARG A 218 7.53 -11.86 -19.99
CA ARG A 218 8.61 -12.86 -20.14
C ARG A 218 8.43 -13.80 -21.34
N ARG A 219 7.19 -14.04 -21.78
CA ARG A 219 6.88 -14.85 -22.97
C ARG A 219 7.06 -14.08 -24.29
N SER A 220 7.19 -12.77 -24.23
CA SER A 220 7.44 -11.94 -25.41
C SER A 220 8.86 -12.12 -25.92
N ILE A 221 9.03 -12.06 -27.25
CA ILE A 221 10.35 -12.16 -27.88
C ILE A 221 11.22 -10.92 -27.62
N ASP A 222 10.58 -9.77 -27.40
CA ASP A 222 11.26 -8.48 -27.16
C ASP A 222 11.55 -8.24 -25.66
N HIS A 223 11.32 -9.23 -24.80
CA HIS A 223 11.55 -9.11 -23.38
C HIS A 223 13.04 -9.05 -23.06
N ASP A 224 13.44 -8.02 -22.32
CA ASP A 224 14.79 -7.92 -21.75
C ASP A 224 14.89 -8.79 -20.49
N PRO A 225 15.67 -9.89 -20.51
CA PRO A 225 15.81 -10.79 -19.36
C PRO A 225 16.56 -10.16 -18.17
N ASN A 226 17.12 -8.96 -18.33
CA ASN A 226 17.73 -8.19 -17.25
C ASN A 226 16.83 -7.09 -16.71
N THR A 227 15.55 -7.09 -17.08
CA THR A 227 14.56 -6.16 -16.51
C THR A 227 14.57 -6.27 -14.99
N ARG A 228 14.65 -5.12 -14.31
CA ARG A 228 14.66 -5.05 -12.85
C ARG A 228 13.29 -4.69 -12.31
N HIS A 229 12.74 -5.57 -11.50
CA HIS A 229 11.38 -5.55 -11.02
C HIS A 229 11.31 -5.19 -9.54
N VAL A 230 10.39 -4.31 -9.18
CA VAL A 230 10.04 -4.03 -7.79
C VAL A 230 8.53 -4.16 -7.62
N ILE A 231 8.09 -5.00 -6.70
CA ILE A 231 6.69 -5.04 -6.27
C ILE A 231 6.55 -4.43 -4.87
N TYR A 232 5.61 -3.51 -4.71
CA TYR A 232 5.21 -3.00 -3.42
C TYR A 232 3.98 -3.75 -2.90
N GLY A 233 4.06 -4.23 -1.66
CA GLY A 233 2.92 -4.75 -0.92
C GLY A 233 3.31 -5.39 0.41
N LEU A 234 2.31 -5.67 1.25
CA LEU A 234 2.51 -6.11 2.64
C LEU A 234 2.48 -7.63 2.82
N ASP A 235 1.96 -8.36 1.84
CA ASP A 235 1.75 -9.80 1.93
C ASP A 235 3.07 -10.58 1.80
N ALA A 236 3.24 -11.61 2.64
CA ALA A 236 4.43 -12.47 2.58
C ALA A 236 4.47 -13.34 1.33
N ASP A 237 3.31 -13.55 0.71
CA ASP A 237 3.16 -14.34 -0.51
C ASP A 237 3.89 -13.66 -1.69
N LEU A 238 4.10 -12.34 -1.65
CA LEU A 238 4.83 -11.59 -2.67
C LEU A 238 6.28 -12.09 -2.86
N ILE A 239 6.94 -12.57 -1.80
CA ILE A 239 8.29 -13.15 -1.93
C ILE A 239 8.23 -14.45 -2.73
N MET A 240 7.26 -15.31 -2.42
CA MET A 240 7.08 -16.59 -3.12
C MET A 240 6.62 -16.38 -4.56
N LEU A 241 5.73 -15.42 -4.79
CA LEU A 241 5.27 -15.02 -6.12
C LEU A 241 6.43 -14.43 -6.94
N GLY A 242 7.27 -13.59 -6.33
CA GLY A 242 8.50 -13.06 -6.94
C GLY A 242 9.44 -14.17 -7.40
N LEU A 243 9.70 -15.17 -6.55
CA LEU A 243 10.49 -16.35 -6.92
C LEU A 243 9.86 -17.15 -8.07
N ALA A 244 8.53 -17.31 -8.06
CA ALA A 244 7.79 -18.02 -9.10
C ALA A 244 7.76 -17.31 -10.47
N THR A 245 8.17 -16.04 -10.55
CA THR A 245 8.33 -15.35 -11.83
C THR A 245 9.52 -15.86 -12.65
N HIS A 246 10.53 -16.44 -11.98
CA HIS A 246 11.84 -16.75 -12.55
C HIS A 246 12.58 -15.54 -13.14
N GLU A 247 12.24 -14.31 -12.71
CA GLU A 247 13.01 -13.11 -12.99
C GLU A 247 14.16 -12.98 -11.97
N PRO A 248 15.43 -12.88 -12.40
CA PRO A 248 16.56 -12.85 -11.49
C PRO A 248 16.67 -11.54 -10.71
N HIS A 249 16.23 -10.42 -11.29
CA HIS A 249 16.32 -9.09 -10.69
C HIS A 249 14.96 -8.65 -10.14
N PHE A 250 14.55 -9.25 -9.02
CA PHE A 250 13.24 -8.99 -8.42
C PHE A 250 13.38 -8.60 -6.95
N ARG A 251 12.79 -7.46 -6.56
CA ARG A 251 12.73 -6.97 -5.19
C ARG A 251 11.29 -6.84 -4.71
N VAL A 252 11.06 -7.07 -3.42
CA VAL A 252 9.81 -6.76 -2.73
C VAL A 252 10.06 -5.56 -1.83
N LEU A 253 9.32 -4.48 -2.05
CA LEU A 253 9.31 -3.29 -1.21
C LEU A 253 8.16 -3.39 -0.21
N ARG A 254 8.45 -3.17 1.06
CA ARG A 254 7.48 -3.22 2.16
C ARG A 254 7.91 -2.32 3.30
N GLU A 255 6.97 -1.97 4.16
CA GLU A 255 7.28 -1.32 5.43
C GLU A 255 8.00 -2.27 6.40
N ASP A 256 8.91 -1.71 7.19
CA ASP A 256 9.65 -2.44 8.22
C ASP A 256 8.81 -2.60 9.49
N VAL A 257 8.16 -3.75 9.60
CA VAL A 257 7.31 -4.12 10.73
C VAL A 257 8.12 -4.33 12.03
N PHE A 258 9.46 -4.42 11.95
CA PHE A 258 10.33 -4.68 13.11
C PHE A 258 11.14 -3.46 13.57
N PHE A 259 11.00 -2.32 12.89
CA PHE A 259 11.75 -1.09 13.22
C PHE A 259 11.45 -0.58 14.64
N GLN A 260 10.24 -0.81 15.16
CA GLN A 260 9.89 -0.45 16.55
C GLN A 260 10.47 -1.44 17.58
N GLU A 261 10.56 -2.74 17.25
CA GLU A 261 11.15 -3.76 18.14
C GLU A 261 12.67 -3.62 18.27
N SER A 262 13.36 -3.10 17.25
CA SER A 262 14.83 -2.89 17.28
C SER A 262 15.24 -1.69 18.13
N LYS A 263 14.50 -0.56 18.10
CA LYS A 263 14.75 0.59 19.00
C LYS A 263 14.64 0.23 20.48
N ALA A 264 13.76 -0.69 20.84
CA ALA A 264 13.60 -1.15 22.22
C ALA A 264 14.78 -1.99 22.73
N ARG A 265 15.61 -2.54 21.83
CA ARG A 265 16.76 -3.38 22.18
C ARG A 265 18.10 -2.63 22.28
N GLU A 266 18.18 -1.39 21.78
CA GLU A 266 19.39 -0.56 21.86
C GLU A 266 19.47 0.29 23.15
N ILE A 267 18.53 0.14 24.09
CA ILE A 267 18.49 0.89 25.36
C ILE A 267 18.99 0.03 26.55
N TRP A 268 19.84 -0.98 26.31
CA TRP A 268 20.54 -1.71 27.38
C TRP A 268 22.03 -1.83 27.12
#